data_AF-A0A7V9L719-F1
#
_entry.id   AF-A0A7V9L719-F1
#
_cell.length_a   1.000
_cell.length_b   1.000
_cell.length_c   1.000
_cell.angle_alpha   90.00
_cell.angle_beta   90.00
_cell.angle_gamma   90.00
#
_symmetry.space_group_name_H-M   'P 1'
#
loop_
_entity.id
_entity.type
_entity.pdbx_description
1 polymer ?
#
loop_
_entity_poly.entity_id
_entity_poly.type
_entity_poly.pdbx_seq_one_letter_code
_entity_poly.pdbx_strand_id
1 'polypeptide(L)'
;MGSQTGLTTCGWWPQDPNTLNPPFDQTKLISSDLSKNLQAVRNGQITLAQVQVDDAPVHGGDTKIGPSFPTGSLLNGCWLEKGDYDALPVAKKPPRIPSDMQCRDYELTSVWYWSGTLANRRFWGFHAEITAEQGTSALVSVWPAGKSLEAGLPAAGSWWLNLPNVAHPIEAGFTAIGTGLSNPKQGALFLDAPTRVSLGLSGPKLPRYQGSNIMPQVK
;
A
#
# COMPACT_ATOMS: atom_id res chain seq x y z
N MET A 1 7.38 13.39 18.66
CA MET A 1 6.34 12.93 17.71
C MET A 1 5.26 12.27 18.52
N GLY A 2 4.03 12.80 18.48
CA GLY A 2 2.92 12.28 19.29
C GLY A 2 2.25 11.10 18.58
N SER A 3 2.14 9.96 19.27
CA SER A 3 1.25 8.88 18.86
C SER A 3 -0.19 9.38 18.96
N GLN A 4 -1.01 9.25 17.92
CA GLN A 4 -2.45 9.42 18.08
C GLN A 4 -2.99 8.26 18.92
N THR A 5 -3.60 8.61 20.05
CA THR A 5 -4.20 7.67 21.00
C THR A 5 -5.71 7.87 20.98
N GLY A 6 -6.45 6.92 20.39
CA GLY A 6 -7.92 6.90 20.40
C GLY A 6 -8.57 6.73 19.02
N LEU A 7 -9.88 6.44 19.05
CA LEU A 7 -10.72 6.33 17.86
C LEU A 7 -10.61 7.61 17.04
N THR A 8 -10.01 7.51 15.86
CA THR A 8 -9.84 8.64 14.95
C THR A 8 -10.54 8.34 13.64
N THR A 9 -11.74 8.89 13.46
CA THR A 9 -12.52 8.69 12.22
C THR A 9 -11.80 9.32 11.03
N CYS A 10 -11.38 8.50 10.06
CA CYS A 10 -10.74 8.95 8.83
C CYS A 10 -11.66 8.77 7.63
N GLY A 11 -11.98 9.86 6.93
CA GLY A 11 -12.66 9.78 5.64
C GLY A 11 -11.77 9.19 4.56
N TRP A 12 -12.21 8.10 3.94
CA TRP A 12 -11.56 7.54 2.76
C TRP A 12 -12.30 8.02 1.53
N TRP A 13 -11.56 8.65 0.62
CA TRP A 13 -12.13 9.22 -0.58
C TRP A 13 -11.45 8.66 -1.82
N PRO A 14 -12.22 8.23 -2.83
CA PRO A 14 -11.68 7.80 -4.12
C PRO A 14 -10.95 8.93 -4.88
N GLN A 15 -11.32 10.16 -4.58
CA GLN A 15 -11.01 11.41 -5.27
C GLN A 15 -10.81 12.50 -4.22
N ASP A 16 -10.13 13.60 -4.57
CA ASP A 16 -10.06 14.75 -3.67
C ASP A 16 -11.48 15.23 -3.32
N PRO A 17 -11.88 15.22 -2.03
CA PRO A 17 -13.23 15.62 -1.63
C PRO A 17 -13.60 17.06 -2.01
N ASN A 18 -12.61 17.92 -2.30
CA ASN A 18 -12.83 19.26 -2.83
C ASN A 18 -13.27 19.29 -4.30
N THR A 19 -13.09 18.18 -5.02
CA THR A 19 -13.50 18.04 -6.43
C THR A 19 -14.87 17.38 -6.60
N LEU A 20 -15.47 16.93 -5.49
CA LEU A 20 -16.80 16.29 -5.48
C LEU A 20 -17.93 17.34 -5.46
N ASN A 21 -19.11 16.95 -5.94
CA ASN A 21 -20.34 17.75 -5.82
C ASN A 21 -21.48 16.87 -5.25
N PRO A 22 -21.95 17.12 -4.01
CA PRO A 22 -21.46 18.14 -3.09
C PRO A 22 -20.02 17.83 -2.62
N PRO A 23 -19.20 18.85 -2.36
CA PRO A 23 -17.89 18.66 -1.75
C PRO A 23 -18.08 18.08 -0.35
N PHE A 24 -17.24 17.12 0.03
CA PHE A 24 -17.25 16.54 1.38
C PHE A 24 -18.60 15.90 1.83
N ASP A 25 -19.12 14.94 1.07
CA ASP A 25 -20.18 13.99 1.50
C ASP A 25 -19.82 13.11 2.73
N GLN A 26 -20.18 13.57 3.92
CA GLN A 26 -19.91 12.85 5.18
C GLN A 26 -20.48 11.42 5.24
N THR A 27 -21.45 11.06 4.40
CA THR A 27 -22.01 9.70 4.37
C THR A 27 -21.01 8.67 3.85
N LYS A 28 -19.98 9.12 3.12
CA LYS A 28 -18.86 8.30 2.62
C LYS A 28 -17.73 8.11 3.62
N LEU A 29 -17.80 8.74 4.81
CA LEU A 29 -16.80 8.54 5.84
C LEU A 29 -16.83 7.09 6.34
N ILE A 30 -15.64 6.53 6.46
CA ILE A 30 -15.37 5.26 7.10
C ILE A 30 -14.73 5.55 8.46
N SER A 31 -15.00 4.73 9.46
CA SER A 31 -14.36 4.84 10.76
C SER A 31 -13.33 3.74 10.89
N SER A 32 -12.09 4.12 11.18
CA SER A 32 -11.00 3.20 11.48
C SER A 32 -10.31 3.71 12.74
N ASP A 33 -9.95 2.81 13.64
CA ASP A 33 -9.22 3.18 14.85
C ASP A 33 -7.73 3.19 14.56
N LEU A 34 -7.14 4.38 14.40
CA LEU A 34 -5.71 4.52 14.11
C LEU A 34 -4.80 4.03 15.23
N SER A 35 -5.32 3.85 16.45
CA SER A 35 -4.58 3.23 17.54
C SER A 35 -4.47 1.72 17.38
N LYS A 36 -5.34 1.11 16.56
CA LYS A 36 -5.30 -0.32 16.22
C LYS A 36 -4.36 -0.60 15.06
N ASN A 37 -3.07 -0.39 15.30
CA ASN A 37 -2.01 -0.55 14.32
C ASN A 37 -0.97 -1.60 14.74
N LEU A 38 -0.02 -1.91 13.85
CA LEU A 38 1.03 -2.89 14.13
C LEU A 38 1.92 -2.52 15.33
N GLN A 39 2.11 -1.23 15.62
CA GLN A 39 2.86 -0.80 16.80
C GLN A 39 2.14 -1.15 18.11
N ALA A 40 0.80 -1.05 18.15
CA ALA A 40 0.02 -1.48 19.30
C ALA A 40 0.12 -3.00 19.53
N VAL A 41 0.26 -3.80 18.46
CA VAL A 41 0.55 -5.24 18.58
C VAL A 41 1.94 -5.47 19.18
N ARG A 42 2.98 -4.76 18.71
CA ARG A 42 4.35 -4.88 19.27
C ARG A 42 4.41 -4.52 20.75
N ASN A 43 3.60 -3.55 21.16
CA ASN A 43 3.49 -3.11 22.55
C ASN A 43 2.62 -4.03 23.43
N GLY A 44 2.02 -5.09 22.86
CA GLY A 44 1.12 -6.00 23.58
C GLY A 44 -0.23 -5.39 23.99
N GLN A 45 -0.63 -4.28 23.37
CA GLN A 45 -1.87 -3.56 23.69
C GLN A 45 -3.08 -4.17 22.99
N ILE A 46 -2.87 -4.77 21.81
CA ILE A 46 -3.88 -5.47 21.01
C ILE A 46 -3.28 -6.75 20.41
N THR A 47 -4.14 -7.64 19.93
CA THR A 47 -3.78 -8.79 19.12
C THR A 47 -3.73 -8.45 17.63
N LEU A 48 -3.07 -9.28 16.81
CA LEU A 48 -3.02 -9.09 15.36
C LEU A 48 -4.41 -9.03 14.71
N ALA A 49 -5.37 -9.81 15.23
CA ALA A 49 -6.75 -9.83 14.74
C ALA A 49 -7.54 -8.53 15.00
N GLN A 50 -6.98 -7.62 15.79
CA GLN A 50 -7.60 -6.33 16.09
C GLN A 50 -7.00 -5.18 15.26
N VAL A 51 -5.95 -5.43 14.47
CA VAL A 51 -5.31 -4.40 13.64
C VAL A 51 -6.26 -3.94 12.55
N GLN A 52 -6.39 -2.62 12.38
CA GLN A 52 -7.23 -2.01 11.34
C GLN A 52 -6.46 -1.19 10.32
N VAL A 53 -5.29 -0.68 10.71
CA VAL A 53 -4.42 0.13 9.85
C VAL A 53 -2.97 -0.28 9.98
N ASP A 54 -2.24 -0.10 8.90
CA ASP A 54 -0.78 -0.25 8.89
C ASP A 54 -0.08 0.90 9.64
N ASP A 55 1.16 0.67 10.10
CA ASP A 55 1.93 1.64 10.90
C ASP A 55 2.84 2.56 10.07
N ALA A 56 3.54 3.47 10.75
CA ALA A 56 4.42 4.47 10.15
C ALA A 56 5.80 3.90 9.72
N PRO A 57 6.55 4.60 8.83
CA PRO A 57 7.76 4.08 8.17
C PRO A 57 8.88 3.54 9.04
N VAL A 58 8.98 3.99 10.30
CA VAL A 58 10.00 3.54 11.26
C VAL A 58 9.85 2.05 11.59
N HIS A 59 8.70 1.46 11.28
CA HIS A 59 8.37 0.07 11.59
C HIS A 59 8.00 -0.77 10.36
N GLY A 60 8.29 -0.25 9.17
CA GLY A 60 8.12 -0.96 7.91
C GLY A 60 6.85 -0.61 7.14
N GLY A 61 5.92 0.19 7.67
CA GLY A 61 4.73 0.66 6.95
C GLY A 61 4.91 1.99 6.23
N ASP A 62 4.43 2.09 4.99
CA ASP A 62 4.55 3.33 4.22
C ASP A 62 3.42 4.35 4.54
N THR A 63 2.57 4.02 5.52
CA THR A 63 1.47 4.87 6.01
C THR A 63 1.99 6.12 6.72
N LYS A 64 1.54 7.30 6.33
CA LYS A 64 1.88 8.55 7.04
C LYS A 64 0.59 9.25 7.45
N ILE A 65 0.15 9.08 8.70
CA ILE A 65 -0.92 9.91 9.26
C ILE A 65 -0.34 10.75 10.40
N GLY A 66 -0.59 12.06 10.39
CA GLY A 66 -0.17 12.98 11.45
C GLY A 66 -0.98 14.28 11.42
N PRO A 67 -1.06 15.04 12.53
CA PRO A 67 -1.97 16.19 12.65
C PRO A 67 -1.40 17.52 12.13
N SER A 68 -2.26 18.43 11.61
CA SER A 68 -2.64 19.65 12.37
C SER A 68 -3.89 20.40 11.82
N PHE A 69 -4.81 20.72 12.73
CA PHE A 69 -5.45 22.04 12.82
C PHE A 69 -4.65 22.80 13.91
N PRO A 70 -4.17 24.06 13.76
CA PRO A 70 -4.31 24.98 12.62
C PRO A 70 -2.98 25.57 12.05
N THR A 71 -1.79 24.96 12.17
CA THR A 71 -0.53 25.66 11.75
C THR A 71 0.63 24.87 11.12
N GLY A 72 0.51 23.61 10.68
CA GLY A 72 1.68 22.94 10.07
C GLY A 72 1.40 21.63 9.35
N SER A 73 1.69 21.60 8.06
CA SER A 73 1.38 20.56 7.07
C SER A 73 1.66 19.09 7.46
N LEU A 74 0.69 18.21 7.18
CA LEU A 74 0.81 16.89 6.52
C LEU A 74 -0.60 16.27 6.27
N LEU A 75 -0.93 15.99 5.00
CA LEU A 75 -2.05 15.16 4.55
C LEU A 75 -1.46 14.01 3.74
N ASN A 76 -1.51 12.79 4.27
CA ASN A 76 -1.04 11.57 3.63
C ASN A 76 -1.96 10.41 4.03
N GLY A 77 -2.02 9.37 3.19
CA GLY A 77 -2.88 8.21 3.39
C GLY A 77 -2.36 7.20 4.41
N CYS A 78 -3.21 6.23 4.73
CA CYS A 78 -2.81 4.96 5.34
C CYS A 78 -3.20 3.78 4.47
N TRP A 79 -2.80 2.59 4.89
CA TRP A 79 -3.32 1.32 4.40
C TRP A 79 -4.31 0.76 5.41
N LEU A 80 -5.48 0.34 4.92
CA LEU A 80 -6.40 -0.48 5.71
C LEU A 80 -5.91 -1.92 5.73
N GLU A 81 -6.08 -2.56 6.88
CA GLU A 81 -6.02 -4.01 6.97
C GLU A 81 -7.10 -4.63 6.04
N LYS A 82 -6.78 -5.77 5.42
CA LYS A 82 -7.62 -6.37 4.37
C LYS A 82 -8.98 -6.80 4.91
N GLY A 83 -9.04 -7.43 6.07
CA GLY A 83 -10.27 -7.80 6.76
C GLY A 83 -11.15 -6.59 7.08
N ASP A 84 -10.57 -5.52 7.63
CA ASP A 84 -11.31 -4.26 7.87
C ASP A 84 -11.82 -3.65 6.57
N TYR A 85 -11.01 -3.59 5.51
CA TYR A 85 -11.45 -3.11 4.18
C TYR A 85 -12.57 -3.98 3.60
N ASP A 86 -12.46 -5.31 3.70
CA ASP A 86 -13.43 -6.23 3.15
C ASP A 86 -14.77 -6.16 3.89
N ALA A 87 -14.76 -5.89 5.20
CA ALA A 87 -15.94 -5.71 6.04
C ALA A 87 -16.70 -4.40 5.77
N LEU A 88 -16.14 -3.44 5.03
CA LEU A 88 -16.81 -2.19 4.72
C LEU A 88 -18.07 -2.44 3.86
N PRO A 89 -19.20 -1.74 4.15
CA PRO A 89 -20.38 -1.77 3.29
C PRO A 89 -20.02 -1.35 1.86
N VAL A 90 -20.55 -2.06 0.85
CA VAL A 90 -20.24 -1.81 -0.57
C VAL A 90 -20.40 -0.34 -0.95
N ALA A 91 -21.44 0.33 -0.46
CA ALA A 91 -21.72 1.74 -0.76
C ALA A 91 -20.71 2.75 -0.17
N LYS A 92 -19.90 2.30 0.80
CA LYS A 92 -18.86 3.09 1.48
C LYS A 92 -17.45 2.65 1.14
N LYS A 93 -17.26 1.43 0.63
CA LYS A 93 -15.96 0.85 0.31
C LYS A 93 -15.23 1.72 -0.74
N PRO A 94 -14.07 2.30 -0.41
CA PRO A 94 -13.32 3.10 -1.36
C PRO A 94 -12.75 2.17 -2.44
N PRO A 95 -12.55 2.63 -3.68
CA PRO A 95 -11.86 1.84 -4.69
C PRO A 95 -10.42 1.59 -4.24
N ARG A 96 -9.89 0.41 -4.54
CA ARG A 96 -8.50 0.07 -4.24
C ARG A 96 -7.51 0.93 -5.02
N ILE A 97 -7.87 1.30 -6.24
CA ILE A 97 -7.09 2.16 -7.11
C ILE A 97 -7.78 3.53 -7.13
N PRO A 98 -7.13 4.60 -6.63
CA PRO A 98 -7.59 5.97 -6.76
C PRO A 98 -7.78 6.36 -8.23
N SER A 99 -8.69 7.29 -8.51
CA SER A 99 -8.97 7.70 -9.89
C SER A 99 -7.82 8.43 -10.58
N ASP A 100 -6.87 8.98 -9.83
CA ASP A 100 -5.68 9.67 -10.33
C ASP A 100 -4.49 8.71 -10.58
N MET A 101 -4.64 7.42 -10.25
CA MET A 101 -3.63 6.40 -10.49
C MET A 101 -3.99 5.52 -11.69
N GLN A 102 -2.97 5.19 -12.48
CA GLN A 102 -3.07 4.25 -13.59
C GLN A 102 -2.20 3.03 -13.25
N CYS A 103 -2.78 2.11 -12.47
CA CYS A 103 -2.07 0.95 -11.95
C CYS A 103 -2.99 -0.25 -11.74
N ARG A 104 -2.40 -1.36 -11.35
CA ARG A 104 -3.08 -2.58 -10.91
C ARG A 104 -3.17 -2.59 -9.38
N ASP A 105 -4.21 -3.22 -8.84
CA ASP A 105 -4.55 -3.14 -7.41
C ASP A 105 -3.47 -3.72 -6.50
N TYR A 106 -2.80 -4.79 -6.94
CA TYR A 106 -1.71 -5.39 -6.20
C TYR A 106 -0.49 -4.47 -6.05
N GLU A 107 -0.31 -3.45 -6.90
CA GLU A 107 0.77 -2.45 -6.74
C GLU A 107 0.53 -1.54 -5.53
N LEU A 108 -0.70 -1.52 -5.05
CA LEU A 108 -1.17 -0.81 -3.87
C LEU A 108 -1.38 -1.80 -2.72
N THR A 109 -0.61 -2.87 -2.67
CA THR A 109 -0.73 -3.90 -1.63
C THR A 109 0.63 -4.19 -1.00
N SER A 110 0.63 -4.41 0.30
CA SER A 110 1.77 -4.95 1.02
C SER A 110 1.31 -6.06 1.98
N VAL A 111 2.21 -6.98 2.30
CA VAL A 111 1.93 -8.14 3.14
C VAL A 111 2.98 -8.18 4.24
N TRP A 112 2.54 -8.19 5.50
CA TRP A 112 3.42 -8.37 6.65
C TRP A 112 3.14 -9.72 7.31
N TYR A 113 4.19 -10.52 7.51
CA TYR A 113 4.10 -11.79 8.22
C TYR A 113 4.51 -11.60 9.67
N TRP A 114 3.59 -11.87 10.60
CA TRP A 114 3.88 -11.77 12.04
C TRP A 114 4.52 -13.04 12.62
N SER A 115 4.25 -14.19 12.02
CA SER A 115 4.70 -15.50 12.50
C SER A 115 4.98 -16.45 11.34
N GLY A 116 5.43 -17.67 11.66
CA GLY A 116 5.78 -18.70 10.67
C GLY A 116 7.16 -18.50 10.04
N THR A 117 7.42 -19.20 8.93
CA THR A 117 8.70 -19.17 8.20
C THR A 117 9.05 -17.80 7.61
N LEU A 118 8.03 -16.94 7.45
CA LEU A 118 8.18 -15.57 6.96
C LEU A 118 8.08 -14.52 8.08
N ALA A 119 8.10 -14.92 9.35
CA ALA A 119 7.95 -13.99 10.47
C ALA A 119 8.86 -12.76 10.33
N ASN A 120 8.29 -11.59 10.58
CA ASN A 120 8.91 -10.26 10.47
C ASN A 120 9.37 -9.88 9.05
N ARG A 121 8.92 -10.59 8.02
CA ARG A 121 9.13 -10.17 6.62
C ARG A 121 7.93 -9.36 6.13
N ARG A 122 8.25 -8.32 5.37
CA ARG A 122 7.29 -7.54 4.61
C ARG A 122 7.55 -7.68 3.14
N PHE A 123 6.48 -7.74 2.37
CA PHE A 123 6.52 -7.76 0.92
C PHE A 123 5.65 -6.64 0.34
N TRP A 124 6.04 -6.12 -0.81
CA TRP A 124 5.34 -5.05 -1.49
C TRP A 124 5.10 -5.42 -2.94
N GLY A 125 3.87 -5.21 -3.41
CA GLY A 125 3.48 -5.53 -4.77
C GLY A 125 3.98 -4.52 -5.79
N PHE A 126 4.43 -5.04 -6.92
CA PHE A 126 4.83 -4.29 -8.10
C PHE A 126 4.29 -4.98 -9.35
N HIS A 127 4.13 -4.23 -10.44
CA HIS A 127 4.01 -4.85 -11.75
C HIS A 127 5.39 -5.12 -12.32
N ALA A 128 5.57 -6.31 -12.89
CA ALA A 128 6.84 -6.73 -13.45
C ALA A 128 6.67 -7.62 -14.67
N GLU A 129 7.73 -7.65 -15.49
CA GLU A 129 7.88 -8.47 -16.69
C GLU A 129 9.24 -9.15 -16.72
N ILE A 130 9.25 -10.44 -17.05
CA ILE A 130 10.46 -11.23 -17.29
C ILE A 130 10.82 -11.10 -18.77
N THR A 131 12.02 -10.60 -19.04
CA THR A 131 12.54 -10.38 -20.41
C THR A 131 13.64 -11.36 -20.81
N ALA A 132 14.32 -11.97 -19.84
CA ALA A 132 15.30 -13.03 -20.05
C ALA A 132 15.36 -13.98 -18.84
N GLU A 133 15.89 -15.19 -19.05
CA GLU A 133 16.01 -16.21 -18.01
C GLU A 133 17.38 -16.88 -18.04
N GLN A 134 17.90 -17.23 -16.87
CA GLN A 134 19.14 -17.97 -16.69
C GLN A 134 19.00 -18.89 -15.47
N GLY A 135 18.63 -20.15 -15.71
CA GLY A 135 18.35 -21.12 -14.64
C GLY A 135 17.16 -20.68 -13.79
N THR A 136 17.39 -20.50 -12.48
CA THR A 136 16.37 -20.01 -11.54
C THR A 136 16.32 -18.48 -11.43
N SER A 137 17.17 -17.77 -12.19
CA SER A 137 17.19 -16.30 -12.22
C SER A 137 16.47 -15.78 -13.46
N ALA A 138 15.82 -14.63 -13.32
CA ALA A 138 15.15 -13.92 -14.41
C ALA A 138 15.66 -12.48 -14.48
N LEU A 139 15.79 -11.92 -15.69
CA LEU A 139 15.91 -10.48 -15.88
C LEU A 139 14.51 -9.89 -15.82
N VAL A 140 14.24 -9.18 -14.72
CA VAL A 140 12.91 -8.69 -14.39
C VAL A 140 12.88 -7.17 -14.50
N SER A 141 12.08 -6.66 -15.43
CA SER A 141 11.72 -5.26 -15.52
C SER A 141 10.60 -4.96 -14.53
N VAL A 142 10.76 -3.95 -13.67
CA VAL A 142 9.77 -3.60 -12.63
C VAL A 142 9.30 -2.16 -12.82
N TRP A 143 7.98 -1.95 -12.82
CA TRP A 143 7.39 -0.62 -12.97
C TRP A 143 7.32 0.12 -11.63
N PRO A 144 7.40 1.46 -11.63
CA PRO A 144 7.14 2.24 -10.44
C PRO A 144 5.75 1.92 -9.90
N ALA A 145 5.65 1.59 -8.61
CA ALA A 145 4.36 1.27 -8.00
C ALA A 145 3.36 2.42 -8.18
N GLY A 146 2.12 2.05 -8.51
CA GLY A 146 1.03 3.01 -8.73
C GLY A 146 1.04 3.65 -10.12
N LYS A 147 1.83 3.12 -11.07
CA LYS A 147 1.97 3.72 -12.41
C LYS A 147 2.07 2.73 -13.57
N SER A 148 1.89 1.41 -13.36
CA SER A 148 2.16 0.42 -14.41
C SER A 148 1.26 0.49 -15.65
N LEU A 149 0.14 1.21 -15.59
CA LEU A 149 -0.77 1.43 -16.72
C LEU A 149 -0.63 2.84 -17.31
N GLU A 150 0.27 3.69 -16.78
CA GLU A 150 0.54 5.01 -17.33
C GLU A 150 1.17 4.87 -18.73
N ALA A 151 0.44 5.34 -19.75
CA ALA A 151 0.85 5.18 -21.13
C ALA A 151 2.24 5.79 -21.39
N GLY A 152 3.14 4.99 -21.99
CA GLY A 152 4.50 5.41 -22.33
C GLY A 152 5.48 5.49 -21.15
N LEU A 153 5.06 5.13 -19.94
CA LEU A 153 5.96 5.09 -18.78
C LEU A 153 6.86 3.84 -18.85
N PRO A 154 8.20 4.01 -18.84
CA PRO A 154 9.12 2.87 -18.82
C PRO A 154 9.13 2.19 -17.44
N ALA A 155 9.63 0.95 -17.41
CA ALA A 155 10.02 0.30 -16.16
C ALA A 155 11.02 1.18 -15.39
N ALA A 156 10.97 1.13 -14.06
CA ALA A 156 11.92 1.82 -13.18
C ALA A 156 13.35 1.29 -13.38
N GLY A 157 13.47 0.03 -13.77
CA GLY A 157 14.72 -0.63 -14.12
C GLY A 157 14.49 -2.11 -14.40
N SER A 158 15.58 -2.80 -14.72
CA SER A 158 15.60 -4.24 -14.95
C SER A 158 16.75 -4.87 -14.17
N TRP A 159 16.47 -5.96 -13.45
CA TRP A 159 17.45 -6.61 -12.57
C TRP A 159 17.40 -8.12 -12.71
N TRP A 160 18.56 -8.77 -12.58
CA TRP A 160 18.62 -10.22 -12.45
C TRP A 160 18.19 -10.63 -11.04
N LEU A 161 17.04 -11.27 -10.92
CA LEU A 161 16.45 -11.70 -9.66
C LEU A 161 16.31 -13.21 -9.60
N ASN A 162 16.76 -13.80 -8.49
CA ASN A 162 16.38 -15.17 -8.12
C ASN A 162 15.04 -15.10 -7.39
N LEU A 163 13.94 -15.21 -8.15
CA LEU A 163 12.57 -14.98 -7.67
C LEU A 163 12.23 -15.78 -6.40
N PRO A 164 12.55 -17.09 -6.28
CA PRO A 164 12.35 -17.84 -5.04
C PRO A 164 12.97 -17.24 -3.77
N ASN A 165 14.05 -16.46 -3.90
CA ASN A 165 14.78 -15.90 -2.76
C ASN A 165 14.24 -14.53 -2.34
N VAL A 166 13.88 -13.69 -3.31
CA VAL A 166 13.60 -12.26 -3.09
C VAL A 166 12.13 -11.91 -3.16
N ALA A 167 11.34 -12.73 -3.88
CA ALA A 167 9.92 -12.54 -4.01
C ALA A 167 9.17 -13.27 -2.90
N HIS A 168 7.94 -12.86 -2.66
CA HIS A 168 7.00 -13.58 -1.83
C HIS A 168 6.91 -15.03 -2.33
N PRO A 169 7.13 -16.03 -1.46
CA PRO A 169 7.13 -17.44 -1.84
C PRO A 169 5.69 -17.92 -2.02
N ILE A 170 5.12 -17.57 -3.17
CA ILE A 170 3.95 -18.19 -3.83
C ILE A 170 2.88 -18.69 -2.84
N GLU A 171 2.38 -17.83 -1.94
CA GLU A 171 0.98 -17.98 -1.53
C GLU A 171 0.12 -17.54 -2.71
N ALA A 172 -0.96 -18.29 -2.97
CA ALA A 172 -1.83 -18.05 -4.11
C ALA A 172 -2.29 -16.58 -4.15
N GLY A 173 -1.86 -15.84 -5.18
CA GLY A 173 -2.33 -14.48 -5.45
C GLY A 173 -1.33 -13.34 -5.25
N PHE A 174 -0.12 -13.55 -4.72
CA PHE A 174 0.87 -12.48 -4.57
C PHE A 174 1.86 -12.41 -5.75
N THR A 175 2.90 -13.23 -5.77
CA THR A 175 3.83 -13.26 -6.92
C THR A 175 3.25 -14.16 -8.01
N ALA A 176 2.94 -13.58 -9.17
CA ALA A 176 2.31 -14.26 -10.31
C ALA A 176 3.28 -14.53 -11.46
N ILE A 177 4.50 -13.99 -11.43
CA ILE A 177 5.53 -14.23 -12.44
C ILE A 177 6.51 -15.33 -12.00
N GLY A 178 7.09 -16.05 -12.96
CA GLY A 178 8.09 -17.08 -12.66
C GLY A 178 8.92 -17.51 -13.87
N THR A 179 10.06 -18.14 -13.62
CA THR A 179 10.96 -18.71 -14.64
C THR A 179 10.40 -20.00 -15.24
N GLY A 180 10.76 -20.36 -16.48
CA GLY A 180 10.33 -21.61 -17.12
C GLY A 180 9.01 -21.52 -17.88
N LEU A 181 8.80 -22.40 -18.85
CA LEU A 181 7.80 -22.23 -19.93
C LEU A 181 6.34 -22.12 -19.48
N SER A 182 5.97 -22.76 -18.37
CA SER A 182 4.58 -22.80 -17.89
C SER A 182 4.19 -21.62 -17.00
N ASN A 183 5.15 -20.79 -16.61
CA ASN A 183 4.92 -19.69 -15.68
C ASN A 183 4.61 -18.39 -16.42
N PRO A 184 3.67 -17.57 -15.94
CA PRO A 184 3.44 -16.24 -16.50
C PRO A 184 4.72 -15.39 -16.46
N LYS A 185 4.94 -14.61 -17.52
CA LYS A 185 6.09 -13.70 -17.64
C LYS A 185 5.77 -12.27 -17.26
N GLN A 186 4.50 -11.96 -17.03
CA GLN A 186 4.04 -10.63 -16.67
C GLN A 186 2.98 -10.74 -15.58
N GLY A 187 3.02 -9.84 -14.60
CA GLY A 187 2.03 -9.81 -13.55
C GLY A 187 2.53 -9.16 -12.27
N ALA A 188 1.96 -9.62 -11.16
CA ALA A 188 2.34 -9.17 -9.83
C ALA A 188 3.68 -9.78 -9.39
N LEU A 189 4.51 -8.95 -8.76
CA LEU A 189 5.75 -9.34 -8.11
C LEU A 189 5.78 -8.71 -6.72
N PHE A 190 5.82 -9.53 -5.67
CA PHE A 190 5.88 -9.05 -4.30
C PHE A 190 7.31 -9.15 -3.78
N LEU A 191 8.05 -8.03 -3.75
CA LEU A 191 9.45 -8.01 -3.32
C LEU A 191 9.55 -7.77 -1.81
N ASP A 192 10.51 -8.42 -1.16
CA ASP A 192 10.80 -8.14 0.24
C ASP A 192 11.47 -6.76 0.47
N ALA A 193 11.52 -6.33 1.73
CA ALA A 193 11.98 -4.98 2.11
C ALA A 193 13.42 -4.72 1.71
N PRO A 194 14.36 -5.60 2.09
CA PRO A 194 15.76 -5.40 1.74
C PRO A 194 15.94 -5.34 0.22
N THR A 195 15.27 -6.22 -0.53
CA THR A 195 15.38 -6.26 -1.99
C THR A 195 14.88 -4.95 -2.58
N ARG A 196 13.63 -4.52 -2.32
CA ARG A 196 13.11 -3.29 -2.94
C ARG A 196 13.97 -2.06 -2.65
N VAL A 197 14.53 -1.96 -1.44
CA VAL A 197 15.39 -0.84 -1.03
C VAL A 197 16.69 -0.88 -1.81
N SER A 198 17.31 -2.06 -1.94
CA SER A 198 18.54 -2.22 -2.72
C SER A 198 18.36 -1.88 -4.21
N LEU A 199 17.16 -2.12 -4.75
CA LEU A 199 16.82 -1.79 -6.14
C LEU A 199 16.39 -0.33 -6.34
N GLY A 200 16.38 0.50 -5.28
CA GLY A 200 15.89 1.88 -5.36
C GLY A 200 14.38 1.99 -5.64
N LEU A 201 13.63 0.91 -5.44
CA LEU A 201 12.19 0.89 -5.63
C LEU A 201 11.50 1.45 -4.38
N SER A 202 10.82 2.58 -4.55
CA SER A 202 9.87 3.06 -3.56
C SER A 202 8.72 2.05 -3.43
N GLY A 203 8.25 1.79 -2.21
CA GLY A 203 7.07 0.96 -1.99
C GLY A 203 5.80 1.51 -2.69
N PRO A 204 4.67 0.81 -2.55
CA PRO A 204 3.35 1.23 -2.98
C PRO A 204 3.10 2.69 -2.64
N LYS A 205 2.68 3.45 -3.64
CA LYS A 205 2.40 4.86 -3.45
C LYS A 205 1.07 5.01 -2.74
N LEU A 206 1.07 5.81 -1.68
CA LEU A 206 -0.17 6.36 -1.19
C LEU A 206 -0.74 7.33 -2.24
N PRO A 207 -2.08 7.43 -2.35
CA PRO A 207 -2.73 8.42 -3.18
C PRO A 207 -2.19 9.82 -2.86
N ARG A 208 -2.00 10.66 -3.89
CA ARG A 208 -1.61 12.05 -3.67
C ARG A 208 -2.84 12.81 -3.18
N TYR A 209 -2.71 13.52 -2.06
CA TYR A 209 -3.69 14.56 -1.73
C TYR A 209 -3.34 15.85 -2.49
N GLN A 210 -4.28 16.39 -3.26
CA GLN A 210 -4.13 17.64 -4.02
C GLN A 210 -5.02 18.79 -3.50
N GLY A 211 -5.50 18.72 -2.26
CA GLY A 211 -6.33 19.80 -1.71
C GLY A 211 -5.51 20.96 -1.15
N SER A 212 -5.98 22.18 -1.37
CA SER A 212 -5.60 23.34 -0.57
C SER A 212 -6.42 23.35 0.72
N ASN A 213 -5.81 23.79 1.82
CA ASN A 213 -6.51 23.97 3.10
C ASN A 213 -7.57 25.07 2.97
N ILE A 214 -8.81 24.71 2.64
CA ILE A 214 -9.95 25.64 2.77
C ILE A 214 -10.74 25.19 4.00
N MET A 215 -10.56 25.92 5.10
CA MET A 215 -11.38 25.73 6.29
C MET A 215 -12.76 26.35 6.07
N PRO A 216 -13.88 25.63 6.27
CA PRO A 216 -15.12 26.27 6.62
C PRO A 216 -14.94 26.90 8.01
N GLN A 217 -14.98 28.23 8.09
CA GLN A 217 -15.13 28.94 9.35
C GLN A 217 -16.45 28.48 9.97
N VAL A 218 -16.38 27.64 10.98
CA VAL A 218 -17.54 27.35 11.85
C VAL A 218 -17.76 28.63 12.66
N LYS A 219 -18.89 29.30 12.39
CA LYS A 219 -19.40 30.39 13.24
C LYS A 219 -20.00 29.83 14.52
#